data_AF-Q4QYW1-F1
#
_entry.id   AF-Q4QYW1-F1
#
_cell.length_a   1.000
_cell.length_b   1.000
_cell.length_c   1.000
_cell.angle_alpha   90.00
_cell.angle_beta   90.00
_cell.angle_gamma   90.00
#
_symmetry.space_group_name_H-M   'P 1'
#
loop_
_entity.id
_entity.type
_entity.pdbx_description
1 polymer ?
#
loop_
_entity_poly.entity_id
_entity_poly.type
_entity_poly.pdbx_seq_one_letter_code
_entity_poly.pdbx_strand_id
1 'polypeptide(L)'
;IYHALLGPETLEESFPFFGYVWKDRNKMTTILGIHLILLGLGAFLLVLKALYFGGVYDTWAPGGGDVRKITNLTLSPGVIFGYLLKSPFGGEGWIVSVDDLEDIIGGHVWLGSICVLGGIWHILTKPFAWARRAFV
;
A
#
# COMPACT_ATOMS: atom_id res chain seq x y z
N ILE A 1 -15.78 -5.07 -21.74
CA ILE A 1 -16.50 -5.58 -22.94
C ILE A 1 -16.37 -7.09 -23.03
N TYR A 2 -15.17 -7.66 -23.23
CA TYR A 2 -14.99 -9.11 -23.33
C TYR A 2 -15.61 -9.91 -22.17
N HIS A 3 -15.15 -9.69 -20.93
CA HIS A 3 -15.66 -10.43 -19.76
C HIS A 3 -17.13 -10.13 -19.40
N ALA A 4 -17.71 -9.06 -19.94
CA ALA A 4 -19.08 -8.68 -19.65
C ALA A 4 -20.10 -9.19 -20.69
N LEU A 5 -19.65 -9.48 -21.93
CA LEU A 5 -20.54 -9.81 -23.06
C LEU A 5 -20.20 -11.11 -23.80
N LEU A 6 -18.94 -11.55 -23.79
CA LEU A 6 -18.46 -12.68 -24.60
C LEU A 6 -17.88 -13.83 -23.75
N GLY A 7 -17.28 -13.50 -22.61
CA GLY A 7 -16.72 -14.49 -21.70
C GLY A 7 -17.79 -15.30 -20.96
N PRO A 8 -17.38 -16.36 -20.25
CA PRO A 8 -18.30 -17.14 -19.43
C PRO A 8 -18.86 -16.30 -18.26
N GLU A 9 -20.11 -16.56 -17.89
CA GLU A 9 -20.79 -15.86 -16.79
C GLU A 9 -20.23 -16.25 -15.42
N THR A 10 -19.78 -17.50 -15.27
CA THR A 10 -19.20 -18.07 -14.05
C THR A 10 -17.84 -18.69 -14.36
N LEU A 11 -16.96 -18.76 -13.36
CA LEU A 11 -15.57 -19.20 -13.53
C LEU A 11 -15.24 -20.48 -12.76
N GLU A 12 -16.13 -20.92 -11.87
CA GLU A 12 -15.92 -21.99 -10.90
C GLU A 12 -15.63 -23.34 -11.56
N GLU A 13 -16.31 -23.65 -12.67
CA GLU A 13 -16.16 -24.93 -13.37
C GLU A 13 -14.99 -24.90 -14.37
N SER A 14 -14.89 -23.83 -15.17
CA SER A 14 -13.91 -23.73 -16.26
C SER A 14 -12.52 -23.27 -15.79
N PHE A 15 -12.47 -22.43 -14.75
CA PHE A 15 -11.24 -21.77 -14.29
C PHE A 15 -11.19 -21.71 -12.75
N PRO A 16 -10.99 -22.84 -12.05
CA PRO A 16 -11.11 -22.92 -10.58
C PRO A 16 -10.12 -22.01 -9.82
N PHE A 17 -8.98 -21.66 -10.43
CA PHE A 17 -8.07 -20.67 -9.87
C PHE A 17 -8.71 -19.26 -9.80
N PHE A 18 -9.52 -18.88 -10.77
CA PHE A 18 -10.19 -17.57 -10.83
C PHE A 18 -11.60 -17.58 -10.26
N GLY A 19 -12.31 -18.72 -10.30
CA GLY A 19 -13.63 -18.87 -9.68
C GLY A 19 -13.57 -18.77 -8.15
N TYR A 20 -14.61 -18.20 -7.53
CA TYR A 20 -14.70 -18.06 -6.08
C TYR A 20 -16.15 -17.96 -5.61
N VAL A 21 -16.39 -18.44 -4.40
CA VAL A 21 -17.65 -18.21 -3.68
C VAL A 21 -17.34 -17.28 -2.50
N TRP A 22 -18.18 -16.28 -2.24
CA TRP A 22 -17.96 -15.30 -1.16
C TRP A 22 -17.73 -15.92 0.23
N LYS A 23 -18.29 -17.10 0.48
CA LYS A 23 -18.13 -17.85 1.73
C LYS A 23 -16.77 -18.57 1.85
N ASP A 24 -16.03 -18.72 0.76
CA ASP A 24 -14.67 -19.27 0.80
C ASP A 24 -13.70 -18.21 1.33
N ARG A 25 -13.56 -18.22 2.65
CA ARG A 25 -12.68 -17.31 3.39
C ARG A 25 -11.23 -17.38 2.95
N ASN A 26 -10.75 -18.56 2.52
CA ASN A 26 -9.36 -18.72 2.11
C ASN A 26 -9.12 -18.11 0.73
N LYS A 27 -10.08 -18.29 -0.19
CA LYS A 27 -10.03 -17.64 -1.50
C LYS A 27 -10.13 -16.12 -1.36
N MET A 28 -10.97 -15.62 -0.45
CA MET A 28 -11.07 -14.17 -0.17
C MET A 28 -9.75 -13.58 0.33
N THR A 29 -9.08 -14.21 1.31
CA THR A 29 -7.79 -13.71 1.82
C THR A 29 -6.67 -13.85 0.80
N THR A 30 -6.69 -14.90 -0.04
CA THR A 30 -5.72 -15.06 -1.13
C THR A 30 -5.84 -13.92 -2.15
N ILE A 31 -7.06 -13.59 -2.60
CA ILE A 31 -7.30 -12.48 -3.53
C ILE A 31 -6.87 -11.16 -2.90
N LEU A 32 -7.24 -10.89 -1.64
CA LEU A 32 -6.79 -9.72 -0.90
C LEU A 32 -5.25 -9.64 -0.87
N GLY A 33 -4.58 -10.73 -0.54
CA GLY A 33 -3.14 -10.76 -0.41
C GLY A 33 -2.40 -10.49 -1.71
N ILE A 34 -2.91 -10.99 -2.84
CA ILE A 34 -2.38 -10.65 -4.18
C ILE A 34 -2.49 -9.15 -4.43
N HIS A 35 -3.65 -8.54 -4.17
CA HIS A 35 -3.84 -7.10 -4.36
C HIS A 35 -2.97 -6.27 -3.42
N LEU A 36 -2.77 -6.69 -2.17
CA LEU A 36 -1.86 -6.03 -1.23
C LEU A 36 -0.41 -6.03 -1.75
N ILE A 37 0.07 -7.14 -2.33
CA ILE A 37 1.40 -7.19 -2.94
C ILE A 37 1.47 -6.21 -4.11
N LEU A 38 0.47 -6.19 -4.99
CA LEU A 38 0.43 -5.25 -6.12
C LEU A 38 0.42 -3.78 -5.66
N LEU A 39 -0.34 -3.45 -4.62
CA LEU A 39 -0.34 -2.13 -4.01
C LEU A 39 1.02 -1.78 -3.41
N GLY A 40 1.67 -2.73 -2.73
CA GLY A 40 3.01 -2.54 -2.18
C GLY A 40 4.06 -2.27 -3.25
N LEU A 41 3.99 -2.99 -4.38
CA LEU A 41 4.82 -2.71 -5.55
C LEU A 41 4.53 -1.31 -6.11
N GLY A 42 3.26 -0.88 -6.16
CA GLY A 42 2.87 0.48 -6.54
C GLY A 42 3.50 1.55 -5.65
N ALA A 43 3.53 1.36 -4.33
CA ALA A 43 4.21 2.27 -3.41
C ALA A 43 5.72 2.33 -3.68
N PHE A 44 6.36 1.18 -3.96
CA PHE A 44 7.78 1.15 -4.33
C PHE A 44 8.08 1.81 -5.67
N LEU A 45 7.14 1.87 -6.63
CA LEU A 45 7.36 2.62 -7.87
C LEU A 45 7.59 4.11 -7.61
N LEU A 46 6.87 4.71 -6.65
CA LEU A 46 7.13 6.09 -6.23
C LEU A 46 8.52 6.25 -5.61
N VAL A 47 8.92 5.30 -4.75
CA VAL A 47 10.25 5.29 -4.13
C VAL A 47 11.34 5.23 -5.21
N LEU A 48 11.20 4.32 -6.17
CA LEU A 48 12.15 4.19 -7.28
C LEU A 48 12.21 5.46 -8.13
N LYS A 49 11.06 6.11 -8.37
CA LYS A 49 11.00 7.40 -9.08
C LYS A 49 11.81 8.48 -8.36
N ALA A 50 11.64 8.60 -7.05
CA ALA A 50 12.31 9.61 -6.23
C ALA A 50 13.81 9.37 -6.05
N LEU A 51 14.24 8.11 -5.93
CA LEU A 51 15.65 7.75 -5.72
C LEU A 51 16.44 7.71 -7.04
N TYR A 52 15.93 7.01 -8.05
CA TYR A 52 16.71 6.59 -9.21
C TYR A 52 16.29 7.30 -10.50
N PHE A 53 14.99 7.43 -10.74
CA PHE A 53 14.46 7.94 -12.02
C PHE A 53 14.19 9.45 -12.01
N GLY A 54 15.24 10.23 -11.77
CA GLY A 54 15.22 11.69 -11.94
C GLY A 54 14.58 12.49 -10.80
N GLY A 55 14.08 11.86 -9.74
CA GLY A 55 13.61 12.59 -8.55
C GLY A 55 12.16 13.05 -8.60
N VAL A 56 11.77 13.92 -7.68
CA VAL A 56 10.42 14.52 -7.59
C VAL A 56 10.57 16.03 -7.37
N TYR A 57 9.50 16.78 -7.66
CA TYR A 57 9.50 18.23 -7.45
C TYR A 57 9.47 18.56 -5.95
N ASP A 58 10.43 19.36 -5.50
CA ASP A 58 10.51 19.88 -4.15
C ASP A 58 10.27 21.38 -4.15
N THR A 59 9.18 21.81 -3.51
CA THR A 59 8.88 23.24 -3.35
C THR A 59 9.78 23.92 -2.31
N TRP A 60 10.44 23.15 -1.45
CA TRP A 60 11.32 23.62 -0.37
C TRP A 60 12.80 23.57 -0.77
N ALA A 61 13.11 23.29 -2.04
CA ALA A 61 14.48 23.30 -2.53
C ALA A 61 15.16 24.67 -2.30
N PRO A 62 16.44 24.70 -1.86
CA PRO A 62 17.16 25.95 -1.66
C PRO A 62 17.26 26.76 -2.95
N GLY A 63 16.81 28.02 -2.92
CA GLY A 63 16.81 28.91 -4.09
C GLY A 63 15.51 28.92 -4.90
N GLY A 64 14.48 28.19 -4.44
CA GLY A 64 13.17 28.09 -5.11
C GLY A 64 12.90 26.65 -5.55
N GLY A 65 11.63 26.32 -5.77
CA GLY A 65 11.23 24.94 -6.04
C GLY A 65 11.85 24.34 -7.30
N ASP A 66 12.35 23.11 -7.22
CA ASP A 66 13.03 22.39 -8.31
C ASP A 66 12.86 20.86 -8.18
N VAL A 67 13.10 20.14 -9.26
CA VAL A 67 13.11 18.67 -9.25
C VAL A 67 14.45 18.16 -8.72
N ARG A 68 14.40 17.37 -7.64
CA ARG A 68 15.60 16.74 -7.07
C ARG A 68 15.39 15.27 -6.76
N LYS A 69 16.50 14.52 -6.79
CA LYS A 69 16.55 13.16 -6.26
C LYS A 69 16.54 13.20 -4.74
N ILE A 70 15.85 12.26 -4.13
CA ILE A 70 15.88 12.06 -2.69
C ILE A 70 16.97 11.04 -2.41
N THR A 71 17.96 11.37 -1.59
CA THR A 71 19.12 10.49 -1.33
C THR A 71 19.17 10.00 0.11
N ASN A 72 18.57 10.72 1.05
CA ASN A 72 18.60 10.42 2.47
C ASN A 72 17.16 10.22 2.99
N LEU A 73 16.64 8.99 2.88
CA LEU A 73 15.27 8.69 3.32
C LEU A 73 15.15 8.66 4.84
N THR A 74 14.03 9.17 5.36
CA THR A 74 13.66 8.94 6.76
C THR A 74 13.10 7.54 6.92
N LEU A 75 13.92 6.62 7.44
CA LEU A 75 13.51 5.26 7.76
C LEU A 75 13.27 5.05 9.26
N SER A 76 13.45 6.09 10.08
CA SER A 76 13.21 6.02 11.51
C SER A 76 11.73 5.75 11.80
N PRO A 77 11.37 4.62 12.44
CA PRO A 77 9.98 4.29 12.73
C PRO A 77 9.35 5.30 13.69
N GLY A 78 10.14 5.87 14.62
CA GLY A 78 9.65 6.89 15.55
C GLY A 78 9.15 8.15 14.85
N VAL A 79 9.79 8.55 13.75
CA VAL A 79 9.35 9.69 12.94
C VAL A 79 8.11 9.31 12.12
N ILE A 80 8.22 8.25 11.31
CA ILE A 80 7.16 7.84 10.38
C ILE A 80 5.85 7.48 11.09
N PHE A 81 5.90 6.63 12.12
CA PHE A 81 4.72 6.29 12.90
C PHE A 81 4.32 7.40 13.89
N GLY A 82 5.24 8.33 14.20
CA GLY A 82 4.94 9.52 14.99
C GLY A 82 3.86 10.39 14.35
N TYR A 83 3.89 10.56 13.01
CA TYR A 83 2.84 11.28 12.28
C TYR A 83 1.44 10.69 12.50
N LEU A 84 1.31 9.35 12.58
CA LEU A 84 0.02 8.69 12.79
C LEU A 84 -0.57 8.94 14.18
N LEU A 85 0.26 9.33 15.15
CA LEU A 85 -0.14 9.56 16.54
C LEU A 85 -0.25 11.05 16.89
N LYS A 86 0.09 11.96 15.97
CA LYS A 86 -0.10 13.39 16.15
C LYS A 86 -1.59 13.75 16.27
N SER A 87 -1.86 14.82 17.03
CA SER A 87 -3.20 15.38 17.16
C SER A 87 -3.71 15.91 15.81
N PRO A 88 -5.01 15.76 15.49
CA PRO A 88 -5.60 16.34 14.28
C PRO A 88 -5.94 17.83 14.42
N PHE A 89 -5.71 18.45 15.59
CA PHE A 89 -6.05 19.85 15.83
C PHE A 89 -4.98 20.81 15.27
N GLY A 90 -5.35 22.10 15.20
CA GLY A 90 -4.49 23.16 14.71
C GLY A 90 -3.15 23.23 15.46
N GLY A 91 -2.06 23.42 14.71
CA GLY A 91 -0.69 23.40 15.24
C GLY A 91 -0.01 22.03 15.21
N GLU A 92 -0.76 20.93 15.07
CA GLU A 92 -0.23 19.56 15.02
C GLU A 92 -0.50 18.91 13.66
N GLY A 93 -1.76 18.87 13.21
CA GLY A 93 -2.12 18.53 11.83
C GLY A 93 -1.99 17.05 11.42
N TRP A 94 -1.93 16.09 12.34
CA TRP A 94 -1.84 14.64 12.06
C TRP A 94 -0.86 14.32 10.90
N ILE A 95 -1.27 13.49 9.92
CA ILE A 95 -0.46 13.18 8.73
C ILE A 95 -0.34 14.32 7.73
N VAL A 96 -1.21 15.34 7.81
CA VAL A 96 -1.18 16.51 6.92
C VAL A 96 0.02 17.41 7.25
N SER A 97 0.63 17.21 8.42
CA SER A 97 1.80 17.96 8.89
C SER A 97 3.13 17.55 8.28
N VAL A 98 3.16 16.55 7.39
CA VAL A 98 4.39 16.18 6.69
C VAL A 98 4.84 17.33 5.80
N ASP A 99 6.09 17.76 5.95
CA ASP A 99 6.61 18.99 5.35
C ASP A 99 7.88 18.79 4.52
N ASP A 100 8.47 17.59 4.52
CA ASP A 100 9.60 17.24 3.64
C ASP A 100 9.35 15.97 2.80
N LEU A 101 10.18 15.81 1.76
CA LEU A 101 10.04 14.69 0.82
C LEU A 101 10.72 13.42 1.32
N GLU A 102 11.71 13.55 2.19
CA GLU A 102 12.42 12.46 2.83
C GLU A 102 11.47 11.57 3.65
N ASP A 103 10.55 12.20 4.39
CA ASP A 103 9.50 11.57 5.18
C ASP A 103 8.39 11.01 4.29
N ILE A 104 7.99 11.73 3.23
CA ILE A 104 7.00 11.22 2.27
C ILE A 104 7.51 9.94 1.63
N ILE A 105 8.71 9.95 1.05
CA ILE A 105 9.26 8.77 0.38
C ILE A 105 9.60 7.67 1.39
N GLY A 106 10.13 8.02 2.56
CA GLY A 106 10.37 7.08 3.66
C GLY A 106 9.10 6.37 4.14
N GLY A 107 7.99 7.10 4.26
CA GLY A 107 6.67 6.55 4.57
C GLY A 107 6.19 5.55 3.51
N HIS A 108 6.44 5.80 2.23
CA HIS A 108 6.11 4.86 1.16
C HIS A 108 6.98 3.60 1.17
N VAL A 109 8.23 3.66 1.67
CA VAL A 109 9.04 2.45 1.92
C VAL A 109 8.38 1.57 3.00
N TRP A 110 7.95 2.17 4.11
CA TRP A 110 7.24 1.47 5.17
C TRP A 110 5.91 0.88 4.68
N LEU A 111 5.09 1.67 4.00
CA LEU A 111 3.81 1.24 3.45
C LEU A 111 3.99 0.09 2.45
N GLY A 112 4.92 0.23 1.50
CA GLY A 112 5.23 -0.81 0.53
C GLY A 112 5.62 -2.13 1.20
N SER A 113 6.47 -2.06 2.22
CA SER A 113 6.90 -3.21 3.00
C SER A 113 5.74 -3.86 3.77
N ILE A 114 4.90 -3.05 4.44
CA ILE A 114 3.72 -3.53 5.19
C ILE A 114 2.72 -4.21 4.25
N CYS A 115 2.44 -3.62 3.09
CA CYS A 115 1.54 -4.18 2.09
C CYS A 115 2.05 -5.51 1.53
N VAL A 116 3.34 -5.61 1.17
CA VAL A 116 3.92 -6.86 0.65
C VAL A 116 3.91 -7.96 1.72
N LEU A 117 4.38 -7.66 2.93
CA LEU A 117 4.42 -8.64 4.02
C LEU A 117 3.00 -9.06 4.45
N GLY A 118 2.07 -8.10 4.56
CA GLY A 118 0.66 -8.37 4.84
C GLY A 118 -0.01 -9.18 3.74
N GLY A 119 0.36 -8.95 2.48
CA GLY A 119 -0.14 -9.71 1.35
C GLY A 119 0.33 -11.16 1.36
N ILE A 120 1.62 -11.40 1.60
CA ILE A 120 2.19 -12.75 1.81
C ILE A 120 1.49 -13.44 2.99
N TRP A 121 1.31 -12.72 4.10
CA TRP A 121 0.59 -13.23 5.27
C TRP A 121 -0.83 -13.67 4.92
N HIS A 122 -1.61 -12.86 4.20
CA HIS A 122 -2.99 -13.18 3.83
C HIS A 122 -3.11 -14.33 2.81
N ILE A 123 -2.10 -14.54 1.98
CA ILE A 123 -2.02 -15.70 1.07
C ILE A 123 -1.73 -16.99 1.86
N LEU A 124 -0.81 -16.93 2.83
CA LEU A 124 -0.36 -18.11 3.57
C LEU A 124 -1.23 -18.45 4.79
N THR A 125 -2.19 -17.60 5.16
CA THR A 125 -3.02 -17.78 6.34
C THR A 125 -4.51 -17.73 6.02
N LYS A 126 -5.32 -18.16 6.99
CA LYS A 126 -6.78 -18.13 6.96
C LYS A 126 -7.33 -17.36 8.16
N PRO A 127 -8.54 -16.77 8.07
CA PRO A 127 -9.09 -16.01 9.18
C PRO A 127 -9.19 -16.82 10.48
N PHE A 128 -8.63 -16.25 11.55
CA PHE A 128 -8.67 -16.85 12.89
C PHE A 128 -10.10 -16.93 13.43
N ALA A 129 -10.29 -17.74 14.49
CA ALA A 129 -11.60 -17.99 15.06
C ALA A 129 -12.33 -16.72 15.54
N TRP A 130 -11.61 -15.75 16.10
CA TRP A 130 -12.20 -14.48 16.54
C TRP A 130 -12.69 -13.66 15.34
N ALA A 131 -11.90 -13.56 14.27
CA ALA A 131 -12.27 -12.79 13.07
C ALA A 131 -13.52 -13.39 12.42
N ARG A 132 -13.61 -14.72 12.34
CA ARG A 132 -14.80 -15.42 11.81
C ARG A 132 -16.09 -15.19 12.61
N ARG A 133 -15.99 -14.75 13.87
CA ARG A 133 -17.15 -14.41 14.71
C ARG A 133 -17.50 -12.92 14.68
N ALA A 134 -16.54 -12.07 14.29
CA ALA A 134 -16.71 -10.62 14.28
C ALA A 134 -17.26 -10.09 12.95
N PHE A 135 -17.02 -10.80 11.85
CA PHE A 135 -17.39 -10.37 10.50
C PHE A 135 -18.42 -11.30 9.87
N VAL A 136 -19.34 -10.72 9.09
CA VAL A 136 -20.37 -11.42 8.30
C VAL A 136 -19.79 -11.85 6.96
#